data_AF-A0A846BNM8-F1
#
_entry.id   AF-A0A846BNM8-F1
#
_cell.length_a   1.000
_cell.length_b   1.000
_cell.length_c   1.000
_cell.angle_alpha   90.00
_cell.angle_beta   90.00
_cell.angle_gamma   90.00
#
_symmetry.space_group_name_H-M   'P 1'
#
loop_
_entity.id
_entity.type
_entity.pdbx_description
1 polymer ?
#
loop_
_entity_poly.entity_id
_entity_poly.type
_entity_poly.pdbx_seq_one_letter_code
_entity_poly.pdbx_strand_id
1 'polypeptide(L)'
;MLSIFKWSLSLALTLLPGTELALATTSLTPSEEELNYSDAPIYLASCRWWHIFTDECNAADPRSGIKRNTPYIITPHRTKVQQQPPLVRWNAVEGITQYKVQVKGPDLQYTSEIVIDNAWQYPADLPLEPGITYTIMVIPQGQSCIQIGSELPCEGKFTVLTNQQSAQLEEDLVALPLFERSNPLKMASIYQKYELYADAIDALEKAISAGSNSREYNQFLGELYKQVGLYDLALDKYQEALRLAEEEKDVLVQAKLSAAMGELNFTLTNYKEAGRWFEQAKAHLEKLVYDKEIEGLEQRINDALERVD
;
A
#
# COMPACT_ATOMS: atom_id res chain seq x y z
N MET A 1 39.95 -16.79 12.65
CA MET A 1 40.72 -16.00 13.63
C MET A 1 40.52 -14.54 13.25
N LEU A 2 39.67 -13.82 13.99
CA LEU A 2 39.28 -12.43 13.72
C LEU A 2 40.39 -11.46 14.15
N SER A 3 40.55 -10.35 13.44
CA SER A 3 41.06 -9.11 14.03
C SER A 3 40.30 -7.92 13.46
N ILE A 4 39.54 -7.28 14.35
CA ILE A 4 38.68 -6.12 14.15
C ILE A 4 39.53 -4.89 14.51
N PHE A 5 39.65 -3.91 13.61
CA PHE A 5 40.18 -2.59 13.96
C PHE A 5 39.04 -1.68 14.43
N LYS A 6 39.00 -1.39 15.74
CA LYS A 6 38.21 -0.32 16.36
C LYS A 6 38.99 0.98 16.26
N TRP A 7 38.35 2.05 15.80
CA TRP A 7 38.81 3.42 16.02
C TRP A 7 38.01 4.03 17.17
N SER A 8 38.68 4.39 18.26
CA SER A 8 38.12 5.15 19.38
C SER A 8 38.56 6.60 19.25
N LEU A 9 37.63 7.52 19.00
CA LEU A 9 37.89 8.96 19.15
C LEU A 9 37.71 9.32 20.64
N SER A 10 38.80 9.63 21.32
CA SER A 10 38.75 10.31 22.63
C SER A 10 38.72 11.81 22.38
N LEU A 11 37.60 12.48 22.64
CA LEU A 11 37.56 13.93 22.72
C LEU A 11 37.90 14.33 24.16
N ALA A 12 39.08 14.91 24.35
CA ALA A 12 39.47 15.53 25.62
C ALA A 12 38.73 16.86 25.78
N LEU A 13 37.86 16.96 26.78
CA LEU A 13 37.18 18.19 27.15
C LEU A 13 38.04 18.95 28.15
N THR A 14 38.72 20.01 27.71
CA THR A 14 39.44 20.94 28.59
C THR A 14 38.45 21.89 29.26
N LEU A 15 38.27 21.74 30.58
CA LEU A 15 37.47 22.63 31.42
C LEU A 15 38.22 23.94 31.68
N LEU A 16 37.61 25.08 31.34
CA LEU A 16 37.99 26.39 31.88
C LEU A 16 37.24 26.62 33.21
N PRO A 17 37.90 27.09 34.28
CA PRO A 17 37.24 27.34 35.56
C PRO A 17 36.61 28.74 35.59
N GLY A 18 35.34 28.85 35.97
CA GLY A 18 34.77 30.15 36.37
C GLY A 18 33.37 30.53 35.89
N THR A 19 32.43 29.60 35.72
CA THR A 19 31.00 29.96 35.59
C THR A 19 30.16 29.22 36.62
N GLU A 20 29.50 29.99 37.49
CA GLU A 20 28.57 29.51 38.51
C GLU A 20 27.36 28.80 37.88
N LEU A 21 27.04 27.62 38.39
CA LEU A 21 25.80 26.90 38.09
C LEU A 21 24.62 27.60 38.76
N ALA A 22 23.87 28.40 38.00
CA ALA A 22 22.52 28.78 38.38
C ALA A 22 21.61 27.54 38.26
N LEU A 23 21.26 26.94 39.39
CA LEU A 23 20.22 25.91 39.48
C LEU A 23 18.85 26.54 39.18
N ALA A 24 18.46 26.54 37.91
CA ALA A 24 17.08 26.76 37.52
C ALA A 24 16.29 25.47 37.78
N THR A 25 15.60 25.39 38.91
CA THR A 25 14.57 24.37 39.15
C THR A 25 13.33 24.75 38.35
N THR A 26 13.31 24.41 37.07
CA THR A 26 12.06 24.41 36.29
C THR A 26 11.32 23.12 36.60
N SER A 27 10.21 23.25 37.33
CA SER A 27 9.22 22.20 37.46
C SER A 27 8.67 21.89 36.07
N LEU A 28 9.05 20.74 35.51
CA LEU A 28 8.40 20.19 34.32
C LEU A 28 7.02 19.69 34.75
N THR A 29 6.03 20.57 34.71
CA THR A 29 4.65 20.14 34.48
C THR A 29 4.60 19.59 33.05
N PRO A 30 4.13 18.35 32.81
CA PRO A 30 3.89 17.90 31.46
C PRO A 30 2.82 18.80 30.88
N SER A 31 3.15 19.58 29.84
CA SER A 31 2.11 20.14 28.99
C SER A 31 1.41 18.96 28.34
N GLU A 32 0.13 18.80 28.62
CA GLU A 32 -0.79 17.94 27.91
C GLU A 32 -0.81 18.35 26.44
N GLU A 33 0.13 17.78 25.67
CA GLU A 33 0.02 17.65 24.23
C GLU A 33 -0.03 16.15 23.97
N GLU A 34 -1.14 15.54 24.38
CA GLU A 34 -1.59 14.29 23.75
C GLU A 34 -1.64 14.59 22.26
N LEU A 35 -0.68 14.04 21.51
CA LEU A 35 -0.70 13.99 20.06
C LEU A 35 -1.99 13.27 19.65
N ASN A 36 -3.04 14.04 19.44
CA ASN A 36 -4.30 13.58 18.90
C ASN A 36 -4.05 13.17 17.44
N TYR A 37 -3.67 11.90 17.26
CA TYR A 37 -3.44 11.27 15.96
C TYR A 37 -4.71 11.19 15.09
N SER A 38 -5.87 11.71 15.55
CA SER A 38 -7.06 11.89 14.72
C SER A 38 -6.91 12.95 13.63
N ASP A 39 -5.94 13.86 13.78
CA ASP A 39 -5.79 15.06 12.94
C ASP A 39 -4.55 15.01 12.04
N ALA A 40 -3.88 13.86 11.92
CA ALA A 40 -2.88 13.66 10.89
C ALA A 40 -3.59 13.82 9.53
N PRO A 41 -3.27 14.87 8.73
CA PRO A 41 -3.91 15.04 7.44
C PRO A 41 -3.55 13.81 6.62
N ILE A 42 -4.57 13.02 6.31
CA ILE A 42 -4.51 11.97 5.30
C ILE A 42 -3.97 12.69 4.07
N TYR A 43 -2.68 12.51 3.79
CA TYR A 43 -2.04 13.03 2.59
C TYR A 43 -2.61 12.22 1.42
N LEU A 44 -3.80 12.64 1.01
CA LEU A 44 -4.45 12.35 -0.25
C LEU A 44 -3.57 12.96 -1.34
N ALA A 45 -2.45 12.30 -1.65
CA ALA A 45 -1.71 12.55 -2.86
C ALA A 45 -2.56 12.02 -4.03
N SER A 46 -3.44 12.92 -4.51
CA SER A 46 -4.16 13.00 -5.80
C SER A 46 -5.69 12.94 -5.83
N CYS A 47 -6.42 12.35 -4.88
CA CYS A 47 -7.88 12.57 -4.78
C CYS A 47 -8.20 13.18 -3.39
N ARG A 48 -8.28 14.53 -3.25
CA ARG A 48 -8.77 15.18 -2.02
C ARG A 48 -10.16 14.63 -1.68
N TRP A 49 -10.56 14.63 -0.40
CA TRP A 49 -11.82 14.07 0.09
C TRP A 49 -13.07 14.61 -0.63
N TRP A 50 -12.97 15.77 -1.27
CA TRP A 50 -14.00 16.43 -2.08
C TRP A 50 -14.08 15.95 -3.55
N HIS A 51 -13.19 15.06 -4.00
CA HIS A 51 -13.11 14.54 -5.38
C HIS A 51 -13.47 13.06 -5.51
N ILE A 52 -14.09 12.45 -4.49
CA ILE A 52 -14.69 11.10 -4.59
C ILE A 52 -15.76 11.06 -5.70
N PHE A 53 -16.28 12.22 -6.12
CA PHE A 53 -17.41 12.39 -7.04
C PHE A 53 -17.06 12.97 -8.42
N THR A 54 -15.79 12.97 -8.83
CA THR A 54 -15.42 13.35 -10.21
C THR A 54 -14.81 12.17 -10.96
N ASP A 55 -15.31 11.92 -12.17
CA ASP A 55 -14.96 10.81 -13.08
C ASP A 55 -13.46 10.67 -13.42
N GLU A 56 -12.60 11.58 -12.94
CA GLU A 56 -11.16 11.60 -13.22
C GLU A 56 -10.32 10.58 -12.43
N CYS A 57 -10.87 9.91 -11.41
CA CYS A 57 -10.21 8.75 -10.77
C CYS A 57 -10.75 7.40 -11.37
N ASN A 58 -11.65 7.42 -12.37
CA ASN A 58 -12.37 6.24 -12.91
C ASN A 58 -12.05 5.94 -14.39
N ALA A 59 -11.00 5.15 -14.61
CA ALA A 59 -10.91 4.30 -15.80
C ALA A 59 -10.26 2.96 -15.44
N ALA A 60 -10.86 2.25 -14.50
CA ALA A 60 -10.52 0.86 -14.23
C ALA A 60 -11.30 -0.06 -15.18
N ASP A 61 -10.66 -1.13 -15.65
CA ASP A 61 -11.35 -2.21 -16.36
C ASP A 61 -12.34 -2.89 -15.37
N PRO A 62 -13.66 -2.78 -15.57
CA PRO A 62 -14.66 -3.37 -14.67
C PRO A 62 -14.59 -4.91 -14.63
N ARG A 63 -13.76 -5.53 -15.48
CA ARG A 63 -13.48 -6.98 -15.50
C ARG A 63 -12.31 -7.39 -14.60
N SER A 64 -11.74 -6.47 -13.82
CA SER A 64 -10.66 -6.76 -12.85
C SER A 64 -11.14 -7.53 -11.59
N GLY A 65 -12.23 -8.29 -11.70
CA GLY A 65 -12.56 -9.33 -10.73
C GLY A 65 -11.44 -10.36 -10.77
N ILE A 66 -10.65 -10.41 -9.71
CA ILE A 66 -9.55 -11.34 -9.58
C ILE A 66 -10.14 -12.76 -9.62
N LYS A 67 -9.91 -13.48 -10.72
CA LYS A 67 -10.20 -14.92 -10.73
C LYS A 67 -9.12 -15.59 -9.90
N ARG A 68 -9.47 -16.07 -8.70
CA ARG A 68 -8.56 -16.77 -7.76
C ARG A 68 -7.80 -17.96 -8.39
N ASN A 69 -8.26 -18.44 -9.54
CA ASN A 69 -7.65 -19.57 -10.26
C ASN A 69 -6.56 -19.14 -11.25
N THR A 70 -6.33 -17.84 -11.48
CA THR A 70 -5.26 -17.34 -12.35
C THR A 70 -4.14 -16.73 -11.49
N PRO A 71 -2.85 -16.95 -11.82
CA PRO A 71 -1.76 -16.29 -11.11
C PRO A 71 -1.68 -14.81 -11.55
N TYR A 72 -2.27 -13.92 -10.75
CA TYR A 72 -2.11 -12.47 -10.86
C TYR A 72 -0.92 -12.01 -10.00
N ILE A 73 -0.17 -11.06 -10.55
CA ILE A 73 1.01 -10.50 -9.88
C ILE A 73 0.54 -9.54 -8.78
N ILE A 74 1.00 -9.78 -7.56
CA ILE A 74 0.79 -8.93 -6.38
C ILE A 74 1.87 -7.84 -6.35
N THR A 75 3.14 -8.22 -6.49
CA THR A 75 4.26 -7.27 -6.60
C THR A 75 5.27 -7.74 -7.65
N PRO A 76 5.95 -6.82 -8.38
CA PRO A 76 5.53 -5.44 -8.61
C PRO A 76 4.36 -5.40 -9.62
N HIS A 77 3.27 -4.73 -9.26
CA HIS A 77 2.08 -4.58 -10.12
C HIS A 77 1.67 -3.11 -10.20
N ARG A 78 1.62 -2.54 -11.42
CA ARG A 78 1.27 -1.13 -11.68
C ARG A 78 2.00 -0.16 -10.76
N THR A 79 3.31 -0.34 -10.65
CA THR A 79 4.14 0.33 -9.65
C THR A 79 5.49 0.69 -10.24
N LYS A 80 6.15 1.67 -9.65
CA LYS A 80 7.59 1.87 -9.82
C LYS A 80 8.36 0.94 -8.89
N VAL A 81 9.63 0.69 -9.22
CA VAL A 81 10.57 -0.01 -8.34
C VAL A 81 11.86 0.79 -8.24
N GLN A 82 12.53 0.68 -7.09
CA GLN A 82 13.89 1.19 -6.92
C GLN A 82 14.86 0.53 -7.91
N GLN A 83 16.06 1.08 -8.09
CA GLN A 83 17.11 0.53 -8.94
C GLN A 83 17.80 -0.69 -8.30
N GLN A 84 17.00 -1.61 -7.77
CA GLN A 84 17.43 -2.85 -7.14
C GLN A 84 16.48 -3.99 -7.53
N PRO A 85 16.94 -5.24 -7.53
CA PRO A 85 16.13 -6.38 -7.92
C PRO A 85 14.85 -6.53 -7.09
N PRO A 86 13.64 -6.41 -7.67
CA PRO A 86 12.40 -6.53 -6.92
C PRO A 86 12.07 -7.98 -6.57
N LEU A 87 11.34 -8.18 -5.48
CA LEU A 87 10.68 -9.45 -5.18
C LEU A 87 9.36 -9.55 -5.96
N VAL A 88 9.30 -10.51 -6.87
CA VAL A 88 8.08 -10.81 -7.62
C VAL A 88 7.21 -11.75 -6.79
N ARG A 89 5.95 -11.40 -6.56
CA ARG A 89 4.97 -12.23 -5.83
C ARG A 89 3.68 -12.30 -6.61
N TRP A 90 3.01 -13.44 -6.56
CA TRP A 90 1.69 -13.67 -7.14
C TRP A 90 0.81 -14.47 -6.16
N ASN A 91 -0.49 -14.54 -6.43
CA ASN A 91 -1.35 -15.42 -5.65
C ASN A 91 -1.06 -16.90 -5.94
N ALA A 92 -1.18 -17.73 -4.92
CA ALA A 92 -1.23 -19.17 -5.12
C ALA A 92 -2.46 -19.56 -5.95
N VAL A 93 -2.28 -20.54 -6.84
CA VAL A 93 -3.36 -21.13 -7.64
C VAL A 93 -3.53 -22.57 -7.19
N GLU A 94 -4.76 -22.96 -6.87
CA GLU A 94 -5.06 -24.31 -6.40
C GLU A 94 -4.63 -25.37 -7.44
N GLY A 95 -3.86 -26.36 -6.99
CA GLY A 95 -3.35 -27.43 -7.86
C GLY A 95 -2.15 -27.07 -8.73
N ILE A 96 -1.68 -25.81 -8.70
CA ILE A 96 -0.48 -25.37 -9.42
C ILE A 96 0.61 -24.98 -8.42
N THR A 97 1.77 -25.63 -8.52
CA THR A 97 2.91 -25.39 -7.63
C THR A 97 4.18 -25.04 -8.39
N GLN A 98 4.15 -25.04 -9.72
CA GLN A 98 5.31 -24.82 -10.56
C GLN A 98 5.03 -23.71 -11.57
N TYR A 99 5.93 -22.74 -11.64
CA TYR A 99 5.81 -21.57 -12.49
C TYR A 99 7.10 -21.31 -13.26
N LYS A 100 6.97 -20.55 -14.36
CA LYS A 100 8.09 -19.85 -14.98
C LYS A 100 7.79 -18.36 -14.99
N VAL A 101 8.78 -17.55 -14.66
CA VAL A 101 8.68 -16.09 -14.74
C VAL A 101 9.41 -15.62 -15.99
N GLN A 102 8.71 -14.85 -16.81
CA GLN A 102 9.31 -14.17 -17.96
C GLN A 102 9.41 -12.69 -17.67
N VAL A 103 10.55 -12.10 -18.03
CA VAL A 103 10.77 -10.65 -17.95
C VAL A 103 11.09 -10.15 -19.35
N LYS A 104 10.41 -9.08 -19.76
CA LYS A 104 10.64 -8.38 -21.02
C LYS A 104 10.87 -6.89 -20.77
N GLY A 105 11.95 -6.35 -21.34
CA GLY A 105 12.24 -4.93 -21.46
C GLY A 105 12.67 -4.62 -22.91
N PRO A 106 13.14 -3.40 -23.20
CA PRO A 106 13.63 -3.02 -24.53
C PRO A 106 14.72 -3.97 -25.07
N ASP A 107 15.74 -4.25 -24.25
CA ASP A 107 16.88 -5.12 -24.60
C ASP A 107 17.00 -6.34 -23.68
N LEU A 108 15.96 -6.62 -22.88
CA LEU A 108 15.92 -7.75 -21.96
C LEU A 108 14.82 -8.71 -22.38
N GLN A 109 15.19 -9.96 -22.64
CA GLN A 109 14.25 -11.07 -22.72
C GLN A 109 14.78 -12.24 -21.90
N TYR A 110 14.15 -12.49 -20.77
CA TYR A 110 14.59 -13.51 -19.80
C TYR A 110 13.44 -14.46 -19.45
N THR A 111 13.79 -15.72 -19.21
CA THR A 111 12.88 -16.75 -18.66
C THR A 111 13.60 -17.45 -17.52
N SER A 112 12.95 -17.54 -16.36
CA SER A 112 13.49 -18.21 -15.19
C SER A 112 13.55 -19.72 -15.36
N GLU A 113 14.36 -20.36 -14.50
CA GLU A 113 14.16 -21.77 -14.14
C GLU A 113 12.78 -21.98 -13.49
N ILE A 114 12.39 -23.24 -13.27
CA ILE A 114 11.14 -23.57 -12.58
C ILE A 114 11.15 -23.01 -11.16
N VAL A 115 10.12 -22.24 -10.84
CA VAL A 115 9.88 -21.71 -9.49
C VAL A 115 8.83 -22.58 -8.81
N ILE A 116 9.17 -23.11 -7.62
CA ILE A 116 8.29 -23.97 -6.81
C ILE A 116 7.80 -23.20 -5.58
N ASP A 117 7.14 -22.07 -5.82
CA ASP A 117 6.57 -21.17 -4.82
C ASP A 117 5.64 -20.16 -5.51
N ASN A 118 5.07 -19.22 -4.76
CA ASN A 118 4.37 -18.05 -5.29
C ASN A 118 5.17 -16.74 -5.21
N ALA A 119 6.50 -16.86 -5.05
CA ALA A 119 7.44 -15.76 -5.04
C ALA A 119 8.71 -16.09 -5.81
N TRP A 120 9.30 -15.08 -6.45
CA TRP A 120 10.54 -15.18 -7.21
C TRP A 120 11.37 -13.91 -7.04
N GLN A 121 12.59 -14.06 -6.55
CA GLN A 121 13.54 -12.96 -6.45
C GLN A 121 14.13 -12.66 -7.82
N TYR A 122 13.96 -11.43 -8.31
CA TYR A 122 14.59 -10.99 -9.55
C TYR A 122 16.13 -11.12 -9.42
N PRO A 123 16.84 -11.69 -10.43
CA PRO A 123 18.29 -11.88 -10.37
C PRO A 123 19.07 -10.57 -10.38
N ALA A 124 20.08 -10.46 -9.52
CA ALA A 124 20.88 -9.24 -9.37
C ALA A 124 21.81 -8.93 -10.56
N ASP A 125 22.10 -9.94 -11.38
CA ASP A 125 22.93 -9.84 -12.57
C ASP A 125 22.14 -9.46 -13.83
N LEU A 126 20.81 -9.45 -13.77
CA LEU A 126 19.98 -8.97 -14.87
C LEU A 126 19.83 -7.44 -14.82
N PRO A 127 19.98 -6.74 -15.95
CA PRO A 127 20.00 -5.28 -15.98
C PRO A 127 18.61 -4.69 -15.75
N LEU A 128 18.54 -3.72 -14.83
CA LEU A 128 17.42 -2.81 -14.63
C LEU A 128 17.86 -1.39 -14.95
N GLU A 129 17.39 -0.86 -16.07
CA GLU A 129 17.77 0.47 -16.54
C GLU A 129 16.84 1.55 -15.96
N PRO A 130 17.39 2.66 -15.43
CA PRO A 130 16.60 3.76 -14.88
C PRO A 130 15.59 4.33 -15.87
N GLY A 131 14.33 4.47 -15.45
CA GLY A 131 13.24 5.01 -16.29
C GLY A 131 12.62 4.02 -17.27
N ILE A 132 13.14 2.79 -17.35
CA ILE A 132 12.61 1.77 -18.27
C ILE A 132 11.46 0.99 -17.62
N THR A 133 10.44 0.73 -18.43
CA THR A 133 9.30 -0.12 -18.04
C THR A 133 9.53 -1.55 -18.51
N TYR A 134 9.39 -2.48 -17.58
CA TYR A 134 9.50 -3.92 -17.81
C TYR A 134 8.14 -4.58 -17.62
N THR A 135 7.93 -5.63 -18.40
CA THR A 135 6.80 -6.53 -18.29
C THR A 135 7.24 -7.84 -17.63
N ILE A 136 6.52 -8.28 -16.61
CA ILE A 136 6.66 -9.59 -15.98
C ILE A 136 5.47 -10.44 -16.38
N MET A 137 5.69 -11.72 -16.71
CA MET A 137 4.62 -12.70 -16.86
C MET A 137 4.91 -13.92 -15.99
N VAL A 138 3.92 -14.35 -15.19
CA VAL A 138 3.98 -15.57 -14.38
C VAL A 138 3.20 -16.67 -15.07
N ILE A 139 3.89 -17.69 -15.57
CA ILE A 139 3.29 -18.74 -16.40
C ILE A 139 3.18 -20.03 -15.57
N PRO A 140 1.96 -20.52 -15.31
CA PRO A 140 1.76 -21.81 -14.63
C PRO A 140 2.23 -22.96 -15.53
N GLN A 141 2.95 -23.95 -14.98
CA GLN A 141 3.35 -25.12 -15.77
C GLN A 141 2.13 -25.95 -16.18
N GLY A 142 2.09 -26.37 -17.45
CA GLY A 142 1.03 -27.23 -17.99
C GLY A 142 -0.28 -26.52 -18.35
N GLN A 143 -0.38 -25.19 -18.16
CA GLN A 143 -1.58 -24.41 -18.49
C GLN A 143 -1.21 -23.06 -19.13
N SER A 144 -2.06 -22.55 -20.02
CA SER A 144 -1.96 -21.17 -20.52
C SER A 144 -2.77 -20.21 -19.65
N CYS A 145 -2.31 -18.97 -19.48
CA CYS A 145 -3.03 -17.88 -18.81
C CYS A 145 -4.45 -17.66 -19.39
N ILE A 146 -4.66 -17.98 -20.66
CA ILE A 146 -5.95 -17.86 -21.37
C ILE A 146 -6.88 -19.05 -21.05
N GLN A 147 -6.31 -20.24 -20.82
CA GLN A 147 -7.09 -21.46 -20.53
C GLN A 147 -7.72 -21.45 -19.13
N ILE A 148 -7.22 -20.60 -18.23
CA ILE A 148 -7.79 -20.38 -16.90
C ILE A 148 -8.89 -19.29 -16.90
N GLY A 149 -9.36 -18.89 -18.09
CA GLY A 149 -10.47 -17.96 -18.25
C GLY A 149 -10.11 -16.51 -17.91
N SER A 150 -8.83 -16.14 -17.96
CA SER A 150 -8.41 -14.74 -17.83
C SER A 150 -8.43 -14.04 -19.20
N GLU A 151 -9.16 -12.94 -19.31
CA GLU A 151 -9.13 -12.07 -20.51
C GLU A 151 -7.85 -11.20 -20.56
N LEU A 152 -7.10 -11.13 -19.44
CA LEU A 152 -5.83 -10.43 -19.33
C LEU A 152 -4.70 -11.42 -19.00
N PRO A 153 -3.51 -11.31 -19.62
CA PRO A 153 -2.39 -12.21 -19.36
C PRO A 153 -1.97 -12.17 -17.88
N CYS A 154 -1.28 -13.20 -17.39
CA CYS A 154 -0.65 -13.27 -16.07
C CYS A 154 0.48 -12.23 -15.91
N GLU A 155 0.21 -11.00 -16.32
CA GLU A 155 1.15 -9.95 -16.68
C GLU A 155 1.08 -8.81 -15.67
N GLY A 156 2.25 -8.32 -15.31
CA GLY A 156 2.45 -7.14 -14.50
C GLY A 156 3.45 -6.24 -15.20
N LYS A 157 3.32 -4.93 -14.98
CA LYS A 157 4.29 -3.95 -15.45
C LYS A 157 4.85 -3.19 -14.27
N PHE A 158 6.13 -2.90 -14.36
CA PHE A 158 6.81 -2.04 -13.41
C PHE A 158 7.80 -1.12 -14.12
N THR A 159 8.02 0.07 -13.57
CA THR A 159 8.97 1.04 -14.12
C THR A 159 10.09 1.29 -13.11
N VAL A 160 11.34 1.20 -13.54
CA VAL A 160 12.48 1.51 -12.68
C VAL A 160 12.57 3.02 -12.47
N LEU A 161 12.80 3.49 -11.24
CA LEU A 161 12.99 4.92 -10.96
C LEU A 161 14.10 5.52 -11.82
N THR A 162 13.89 6.75 -12.29
CA THR A 162 14.98 7.54 -12.89
C THR A 162 16.03 7.90 -11.85
N ASN A 163 17.26 8.21 -12.27
CA ASN A 163 18.32 8.64 -11.35
C ASN A 163 17.91 9.85 -10.50
N GLN A 164 17.14 10.78 -11.07
CA GLN A 164 16.61 11.94 -10.36
C GLN A 164 15.59 11.52 -9.28
N GLN A 165 14.68 10.59 -9.61
CA GLN A 165 13.69 10.09 -8.65
C GLN A 165 14.35 9.30 -7.52
N SER A 166 15.34 8.46 -7.83
CA SER A 166 16.11 7.74 -6.81
C SER A 166 16.83 8.70 -5.85
N ALA A 167 17.50 9.73 -6.38
CA ALA A 167 18.16 10.73 -5.55
C ALA A 167 17.17 11.49 -4.65
N GLN A 168 16.00 11.86 -5.18
CA GLN A 168 14.99 12.58 -4.39
C GLN A 168 14.35 11.68 -3.32
N LEU A 169 14.12 10.40 -3.62
CA LEU A 169 13.67 9.41 -2.64
C LEU A 169 14.67 9.29 -1.50
N GLU A 170 15.97 9.14 -1.81
CA GLU A 170 17.02 9.05 -0.80
C GLU A 170 17.07 10.31 0.08
N GLU A 171 16.95 11.49 -0.51
CA GLU A 171 16.90 12.76 0.23
C GLU A 171 15.70 12.80 1.19
N ASP A 172 14.49 12.46 0.72
CA ASP A 172 13.28 12.43 1.55
C ASP A 172 13.40 11.43 2.70
N LEU A 173 13.98 10.25 2.45
CA LEU A 173 14.18 9.20 3.45
C LEU A 173 15.22 9.62 4.52
N VAL A 174 16.29 10.33 4.13
CA VAL A 174 17.30 10.83 5.06
C VAL A 174 16.82 12.09 5.80
N ALA A 175 15.90 12.87 5.22
CA ALA A 175 15.29 14.00 5.91
C ALA A 175 14.39 13.58 7.08
N LEU A 176 13.89 12.33 7.08
CA LEU A 176 13.07 11.83 8.18
C LEU A 176 13.85 11.71 9.50
N PRO A 177 13.26 12.14 10.63
CA PRO A 177 13.76 11.81 11.96
C PRO A 177 13.93 10.29 12.13
N LEU A 178 14.96 9.85 12.85
CA LEU A 178 15.29 8.42 12.97
C LEU A 178 14.12 7.56 13.49
N PHE A 179 13.32 8.07 14.42
CA PHE A 179 12.15 7.35 14.94
C PHE A 179 11.04 7.17 13.89
N GLU A 180 10.91 8.11 12.94
CA GLU A 180 9.95 8.00 11.84
C GLU A 180 10.40 7.00 10.78
N ARG A 181 11.71 6.80 10.61
CA ARG A 181 12.25 5.79 9.67
C ARG A 181 11.92 4.36 10.06
N SER A 182 11.65 4.11 11.34
CA SER A 182 11.16 2.83 11.82
C SER A 182 9.63 2.70 11.77
N ASN A 183 8.90 3.75 11.39
CA ASN A 183 7.45 3.71 11.30
C ASN A 183 7.01 3.19 9.90
N PRO A 184 6.41 2.00 9.80
CA PRO A 184 6.01 1.39 8.53
C PRO A 184 5.04 2.25 7.73
N LEU A 185 4.11 2.95 8.39
CA LEU A 185 3.14 3.82 7.74
C LEU A 185 3.79 5.07 7.16
N LYS A 186 4.78 5.64 7.86
CA LYS A 186 5.56 6.76 7.32
C LYS A 186 6.36 6.35 6.09
N MET A 187 7.03 5.20 6.17
CA MET A 187 7.79 4.65 5.05
C MET A 187 6.88 4.37 3.85
N ALA A 188 5.74 3.71 4.08
CA ALA A 188 4.75 3.44 3.04
C ALA A 188 4.20 4.72 2.40
N SER A 189 3.96 5.78 3.18
CA SER A 189 3.54 7.09 2.66
C SER A 189 4.59 7.73 1.76
N ILE A 190 5.88 7.66 2.12
CA ILE A 190 6.95 8.14 1.24
C ILE A 190 7.00 7.29 -0.03
N TYR A 191 7.02 5.96 0.08
CA TYR A 191 7.05 5.09 -1.08
C TYR A 191 5.86 5.34 -2.01
N GLN A 192 4.66 5.54 -1.47
CA GLN A 192 3.46 5.89 -2.23
C GLN A 192 3.64 7.21 -3.03
N LYS A 193 4.26 8.25 -2.45
CA LYS A 193 4.57 9.52 -3.14
C LYS A 193 5.41 9.30 -4.41
N TYR A 194 6.25 8.26 -4.44
CA TYR A 194 7.08 7.88 -5.58
C TYR A 194 6.48 6.73 -6.41
N GLU A 195 5.23 6.34 -6.17
CA GLU A 195 4.53 5.23 -6.82
C GLU A 195 5.22 3.86 -6.62
N LEU A 196 6.06 3.76 -5.58
CA LEU A 196 6.72 2.54 -5.12
C LEU A 196 5.75 1.70 -4.27
N TYR A 197 4.57 1.42 -4.80
CA TYR A 197 3.52 0.67 -4.13
C TYR A 197 3.99 -0.72 -3.69
N ALA A 198 4.87 -1.39 -4.44
CA ALA A 198 5.44 -2.67 -4.02
C ALA A 198 6.26 -2.55 -2.72
N ASP A 199 7.13 -1.54 -2.60
CA ASP A 199 7.89 -1.25 -1.38
C ASP A 199 6.97 -0.82 -0.23
N ALA A 200 5.93 -0.04 -0.52
CA ALA A 200 4.94 0.40 0.47
C ALA A 200 4.13 -0.79 1.05
N ILE A 201 3.68 -1.70 0.18
CA ILE A 201 2.98 -2.93 0.56
C ILE A 201 3.90 -3.80 1.41
N ASP A 202 5.14 -4.04 0.96
CA ASP A 202 6.12 -4.86 1.68
C ASP A 202 6.42 -4.31 3.10
N ALA A 203 6.57 -2.99 3.24
CA ALA A 203 6.81 -2.36 4.54
C ALA A 203 5.68 -2.63 5.55
N LEU A 204 4.42 -2.48 5.12
CA LEU A 204 3.26 -2.70 5.98
C LEU A 204 2.99 -4.18 6.24
N GLU A 205 3.15 -5.05 5.24
CA GLU A 205 2.96 -6.50 5.42
C GLU A 205 4.00 -7.10 6.37
N LYS A 206 5.26 -6.64 6.30
CA LYS A 206 6.30 -7.03 7.27
C LYS A 206 5.94 -6.59 8.68
N ALA A 207 5.43 -5.37 8.84
CA ALA A 207 5.03 -4.86 10.14
C ALA A 207 3.87 -5.67 10.77
N ILE A 208 2.86 -6.01 9.95
CA ILE A 208 1.75 -6.87 10.37
C ILE A 208 2.25 -8.28 10.71
N SER A 209 3.11 -8.86 9.87
CA SER A 209 3.69 -10.19 10.09
C SER A 209 4.57 -10.26 11.34
N ALA A 210 5.16 -9.13 11.76
CA ALA A 210 5.91 -9.00 13.01
C ALA A 210 5.00 -8.88 14.26
N GLY A 211 3.67 -8.99 14.09
CA GLY A 211 2.70 -8.99 15.18
C GLY A 211 1.96 -7.66 15.38
N SER A 212 2.12 -6.69 14.49
CA SER A 212 1.37 -5.43 14.57
C SER A 212 -0.10 -5.67 14.19
N ASN A 213 -1.02 -5.45 15.12
CA ASN A 213 -2.46 -5.46 14.86
C ASN A 213 -2.96 -4.01 14.75
N SER A 214 -2.59 -3.30 13.69
CA SER A 214 -2.95 -1.89 13.47
C SER A 214 -4.03 -1.77 12.41
N ARG A 215 -5.10 -1.05 12.78
CA ARG A 215 -6.16 -0.63 11.86
C ARG A 215 -5.60 0.22 10.72
N GLU A 216 -4.72 1.16 11.04
CA GLU A 216 -4.11 2.07 10.07
C GLU A 216 -3.30 1.31 9.03
N TYR A 217 -2.57 0.26 9.42
CA TYR A 217 -1.79 -0.55 8.49
C TYR A 217 -2.69 -1.30 7.51
N ASN A 218 -3.77 -1.91 8.02
CA ASN A 218 -4.74 -2.60 7.17
C ASN A 218 -5.48 -1.61 6.24
N GLN A 219 -5.90 -0.46 6.76
CA GLN A 219 -6.55 0.57 5.95
C GLN A 219 -5.62 1.08 4.84
N PHE A 220 -4.36 1.36 5.16
CA PHE A 220 -3.40 1.87 4.17
C PHE A 220 -3.00 0.79 3.15
N LEU A 221 -2.88 -0.48 3.56
CA LEU A 221 -2.72 -1.59 2.63
C LEU A 221 -3.92 -1.73 1.69
N GLY A 222 -5.14 -1.57 2.19
CA GLY A 222 -6.34 -1.57 1.36
C GLY A 222 -6.31 -0.47 0.29
N GLU A 223 -5.86 0.73 0.66
CA GLU A 223 -5.69 1.83 -0.29
C GLU A 223 -4.61 1.53 -1.34
N LEU A 224 -3.46 1.00 -0.92
CA LEU A 224 -2.39 0.61 -1.84
C LEU A 224 -2.86 -0.47 -2.82
N TYR A 225 -3.55 -1.50 -2.33
CA TYR A 225 -4.12 -2.55 -3.18
C TYR A 225 -5.16 -2.00 -4.16
N LYS A 226 -6.00 -1.06 -3.73
CA LYS A 226 -6.94 -0.36 -4.61
C LYS A 226 -6.20 0.42 -5.70
N GLN A 227 -5.13 1.15 -5.35
CA GLN A 227 -4.34 1.93 -6.31
C GLN A 227 -3.68 1.07 -7.39
N VAL A 228 -3.20 -0.13 -7.02
CA VAL A 228 -2.65 -1.07 -8.00
C VAL A 228 -3.71 -1.91 -8.70
N GLY A 229 -5.00 -1.74 -8.39
CA GLY A 229 -6.10 -2.46 -9.04
C GLY A 229 -6.33 -3.89 -8.51
N LEU A 230 -5.74 -4.24 -7.37
CA LEU A 230 -5.92 -5.52 -6.69
C LEU A 230 -7.11 -5.44 -5.73
N TYR A 231 -8.30 -5.29 -6.29
CA TYR A 231 -9.51 -4.92 -5.56
C TYR A 231 -9.98 -5.94 -4.52
N ASP A 232 -9.85 -7.24 -4.78
CA ASP A 232 -10.21 -8.25 -3.77
C ASP A 232 -9.28 -8.18 -2.54
N LEU A 233 -7.97 -7.99 -2.75
CA LEU A 233 -7.03 -7.77 -1.66
C LEU A 233 -7.32 -6.47 -0.90
N ALA A 234 -7.77 -5.43 -1.61
CA ALA A 234 -8.21 -4.19 -0.97
C ALA A 234 -9.44 -4.40 -0.08
N LEU A 235 -10.45 -5.14 -0.56
CA LEU A 235 -11.63 -5.51 0.23
C LEU A 235 -11.25 -6.29 1.48
N ASP A 236 -10.39 -7.31 1.36
CA ASP A 236 -9.92 -8.12 2.49
C ASP A 236 -9.25 -7.25 3.57
N LYS A 237 -8.44 -6.26 3.15
CA LYS A 237 -7.76 -5.34 4.07
C LYS A 237 -8.68 -4.29 4.67
N TYR A 238 -9.66 -3.79 3.93
CA TYR A 238 -10.69 -2.91 4.50
C TYR A 238 -11.58 -3.61 5.51
N GLN A 239 -11.91 -4.90 5.29
CA GLN A 239 -12.66 -5.69 6.27
C GLN A 239 -11.89 -5.87 7.57
N GLU A 240 -10.60 -6.17 7.51
CA GLU A 240 -9.78 -6.28 8.73
C GLU A 240 -9.64 -4.94 9.45
N ALA A 241 -9.48 -3.84 8.70
CA ALA A 241 -9.50 -2.50 9.28
C ALA A 241 -10.85 -2.17 9.93
N LEU A 242 -11.98 -2.58 9.31
CA LEU A 242 -13.31 -2.32 9.85
C LEU A 242 -13.51 -3.08 11.17
N ARG A 243 -13.09 -4.35 11.23
CA ARG A 243 -13.12 -5.16 12.46
C ARG A 243 -12.37 -4.47 13.61
N LEU A 244 -11.19 -3.91 13.33
CA LEU A 244 -10.41 -3.18 14.32
C LEU A 244 -11.08 -1.85 14.73
N ALA A 245 -11.65 -1.12 13.78
CA ALA A 245 -12.40 0.09 14.06
C ALA A 245 -13.66 -0.17 14.90
N GLU A 246 -14.29 -1.35 14.79
CA GLU A 246 -15.38 -1.80 15.65
C GLU A 246 -14.91 -2.05 17.09
N GLU A 247 -13.76 -2.69 17.27
CA GLU A 247 -13.14 -2.91 18.59
C GLU A 247 -12.76 -1.59 19.27
N GLU A 248 -12.23 -0.65 18.49
CA GLU A 248 -11.87 0.71 18.93
C GLU A 248 -13.10 1.61 19.15
N LYS A 249 -14.28 1.19 18.66
CA LYS A 249 -15.52 1.99 18.63
C LYS A 249 -15.37 3.31 17.87
N ASP A 250 -14.45 3.37 16.89
CA ASP A 250 -14.26 4.52 16.03
C ASP A 250 -15.31 4.52 14.91
N VAL A 251 -16.47 5.11 15.22
CA VAL A 251 -17.63 5.15 14.31
C VAL A 251 -17.32 5.92 13.03
N LEU A 252 -16.44 6.93 13.10
CA LEU A 252 -16.09 7.72 11.91
C LEU A 252 -15.26 6.88 10.94
N VAL A 253 -14.31 6.08 11.45
CA VAL A 253 -13.54 5.18 10.58
C VAL A 253 -14.36 4.01 10.08
N GLN A 254 -15.30 3.49 10.88
CA GLN A 254 -16.29 2.51 10.38
C GLN A 254 -17.05 3.06 9.18
N ALA A 255 -17.57 4.29 9.26
CA ALA A 255 -18.26 4.94 8.15
C ALA A 255 -17.37 5.07 6.90
N LYS A 256 -16.12 5.52 7.07
CA LYS A 256 -15.17 5.71 5.96
C LYS A 256 -14.82 4.39 5.27
N LEU A 257 -14.59 3.32 6.04
CA LEU A 257 -14.27 2.00 5.51
C LEU A 257 -15.46 1.36 4.79
N SER A 258 -16.67 1.47 5.37
CA SER A 258 -17.91 1.05 4.69
C SER A 258 -18.12 1.79 3.38
N ALA A 259 -17.90 3.12 3.34
CA ALA A 259 -18.00 3.88 2.09
C ALA A 259 -16.95 3.43 1.06
N ALA A 260 -15.70 3.22 1.48
CA ALA A 260 -14.65 2.73 0.60
C ALA A 260 -14.95 1.34 0.01
N MET A 261 -15.53 0.44 0.80
CA MET A 261 -15.99 -0.88 0.32
C MET A 261 -17.19 -0.76 -0.62
N GLY A 262 -18.09 0.20 -0.39
CA GLY A 262 -19.19 0.53 -1.29
C GLY A 262 -18.69 0.99 -2.66
N GLU A 263 -17.77 1.94 -2.69
CA GLU A 263 -17.14 2.41 -3.93
C GLU A 263 -16.45 1.28 -4.68
N LEU A 264 -15.70 0.45 -3.96
CA LEU A 264 -14.95 -0.65 -4.55
C LEU A 264 -15.88 -1.72 -5.15
N ASN A 265 -16.97 -2.07 -4.45
CA ASN A 265 -17.98 -2.97 -5.00
C ASN A 265 -18.72 -2.37 -6.19
N PHE A 266 -18.92 -1.04 -6.20
CA PHE A 266 -19.51 -0.35 -7.33
C PHE A 266 -18.59 -0.43 -8.56
N THR A 267 -17.29 -0.21 -8.40
CA THR A 267 -16.28 -0.39 -9.46
C THR A 267 -16.25 -1.83 -9.98
N LEU A 268 -16.41 -2.82 -9.09
CA LEU A 268 -16.48 -4.23 -9.42
C LEU A 268 -17.84 -4.66 -10.01
N THR A 269 -18.76 -3.73 -10.26
CA THR A 269 -20.14 -3.98 -10.74
C THR A 269 -20.99 -4.85 -9.82
N ASN A 270 -20.55 -5.03 -8.57
CA ASN A 270 -21.30 -5.70 -7.50
C ASN A 270 -22.30 -4.71 -6.88
N TYR A 271 -23.19 -4.13 -7.70
CA TYR A 271 -24.02 -2.99 -7.30
C TYR A 271 -24.90 -3.27 -6.07
N LYS A 272 -25.44 -4.49 -5.97
CA LYS A 272 -26.20 -4.91 -4.79
C LYS A 272 -25.37 -4.85 -3.50
N GLU A 273 -24.12 -5.26 -3.56
CA GLU A 273 -23.23 -5.24 -2.40
C GLU A 273 -22.73 -3.81 -2.14
N ALA A 274 -22.47 -3.04 -3.19
CA ALA A 274 -22.13 -1.62 -3.09
C ALA A 274 -23.22 -0.84 -2.31
N GLY A 275 -24.49 -1.03 -2.66
CA GLY A 275 -25.62 -0.42 -1.97
C GLY A 275 -25.65 -0.74 -0.47
N ARG A 276 -25.42 -2.00 -0.09
CA ARG A 276 -25.36 -2.41 1.34
C ARG A 276 -24.25 -1.71 2.10
N TRP A 277 -23.06 -1.61 1.50
CA TRP A 277 -21.93 -0.93 2.12
C TRP A 277 -22.17 0.58 2.26
N PHE A 278 -22.82 1.21 1.27
CA PHE A 278 -23.21 2.61 1.39
C PHE A 278 -24.30 2.83 2.46
N GLU A 279 -25.30 1.95 2.57
CA GLU A 279 -26.29 1.98 3.65
C GLU A 279 -25.63 1.85 5.02
N GLN A 280 -24.65 0.94 5.16
CA GLN A 280 -23.90 0.80 6.40
C GLN A 280 -23.11 2.07 6.73
N ALA A 281 -22.40 2.65 5.75
CA ALA A 281 -21.67 3.90 5.93
C ALA A 281 -22.60 5.03 6.42
N LYS A 282 -23.79 5.14 5.80
CA LYS A 282 -24.81 6.13 6.19
C LYS A 282 -25.27 5.91 7.63
N ALA A 283 -25.59 4.67 8.01
CA ALA A 283 -26.01 4.33 9.37
C ALA A 283 -24.94 4.64 10.44
N HIS A 284 -23.65 4.60 10.10
CA HIS A 284 -22.58 5.06 10.99
C HIS A 284 -22.56 6.59 11.12
N LEU A 285 -22.72 7.33 10.01
CA LEU A 285 -22.73 8.80 10.02
C LEU A 285 -23.96 9.41 10.69
N GLU A 286 -25.12 8.76 10.62
CA GLU A 286 -26.33 9.16 11.33
C GLU A 286 -26.12 9.23 12.85
N LYS A 287 -25.19 8.43 13.39
CA LYS A 287 -24.83 8.46 14.82
C LYS A 287 -23.96 9.67 15.19
N LEU A 288 -23.39 10.35 14.19
CA LEU A 288 -22.39 11.41 14.35
C LEU A 288 -22.89 12.79 13.91
N VAL A 289 -24.12 12.90 13.39
CA VAL A 289 -24.75 14.15 12.94
C VAL A 289 -23.97 14.84 11.79
N TYR A 290 -23.48 14.05 10.82
CA TYR A 290 -22.83 14.53 9.59
C TYR A 290 -23.81 14.60 8.41
N ASP A 291 -24.64 15.65 8.35
CA ASP A 291 -25.76 15.75 7.39
C ASP A 291 -25.33 15.78 5.92
N LYS A 292 -24.19 16.40 5.59
CA LYS A 292 -23.75 16.58 4.19
C LYS A 292 -23.21 15.29 3.58
N GLU A 293 -22.46 14.51 4.35
CA GLU A 293 -21.90 13.23 3.92
C GLU A 293 -22.99 12.17 3.73
N ILE A 294 -24.10 12.29 4.47
CA ILE A 294 -25.28 11.43 4.31
C ILE A 294 -25.94 11.66 2.94
N GLU A 295 -26.12 12.91 2.49
CA GLU A 295 -26.70 13.22 1.17
C GLU A 295 -25.90 12.59 0.02
N GLY A 296 -24.56 12.66 0.10
CA GLY A 296 -23.69 12.00 -0.87
C GLY A 296 -23.86 10.49 -0.92
N LEU A 297 -24.02 9.84 0.24
CA LEU A 297 -24.26 8.39 0.31
C LEU A 297 -25.65 8.00 -0.21
N GLU A 298 -26.67 8.82 0.00
CA GLU A 298 -28.01 8.57 -0.56
C GLU A 298 -27.99 8.54 -2.08
N GLN A 299 -27.25 9.46 -2.71
CA GLN A 299 -27.05 9.43 -4.16
C GLN A 299 -26.37 8.12 -4.59
N ARG A 300 -25.29 7.71 -3.92
CA ARG A 300 -24.57 6.46 -4.26
C ARG A 300 -25.42 5.20 -4.04
N ILE A 301 -26.29 5.19 -3.03
CA ILE A 301 -27.26 4.10 -2.81
C ILE A 301 -28.23 4.03 -3.99
N ASN A 302 -28.79 5.17 -4.43
CA ASN A 302 -29.70 5.21 -5.57
C ASN A 302 -28.99 4.76 -6.87
N ASP A 303 -27.79 5.28 -7.14
CA ASP A 303 -26.98 4.86 -8.29
C ASP A 303 -26.74 3.35 -8.32
N ALA A 304 -26.48 2.76 -7.15
CA ALA A 304 -26.27 1.33 -7.03
C ALA A 304 -27.57 0.56 -7.30
N LEU A 305 -28.69 0.97 -6.71
CA LEU A 305 -30.01 0.33 -6.90
C LEU A 305 -30.48 0.37 -8.36
N GLU A 306 -30.28 1.49 -9.06
CA GLU A 306 -30.63 1.63 -10.48
C GLU A 306 -29.87 0.68 -11.41
N ARG A 307 -28.73 0.14 -10.95
CA ARG A 307 -27.87 -0.75 -11.73
C ARG A 307 -27.95 -2.23 -11.31
N VAL A 308 -28.83 -2.57 -10.35
CA VAL A 308 -29.05 -3.96 -9.92
C VAL A 308 -29.84 -4.77 -10.97
N ASP A 309 -30.59 -4.10 -11.85
CA ASP A 309 -31.50 -4.69 -12.84
C ASP A 309 -30.86 -5.04 -14.19
#